data_AF-A0A2X1BAK7-F1
#
_entry.id   AF-A0A2X1BAK7-F1
#
_cell.length_a   1.000
_cell.length_b   1.000
_cell.length_c   1.000
_cell.angle_alpha   90.00
_cell.angle_beta   90.00
_cell.angle_gamma   90.00
#
_symmetry.space_group_name_H-M   'P 1'
#
loop_
_entity.id
_entity.type
_entity.pdbx_description
1 polymer ?
#
loop_
_entity_poly.entity_id
_entity_poly.type
_entity_poly.pdbx_seq_one_letter_code
_entity_poly.pdbx_strand_id
1 'polypeptide(L)'
;MLTVEFFSGDPLNDLYVVLLNEEGKEIDSTISLNKGEAQFNNLQPNETYTVKVGNPNNFTTGMYLTEKKFMYTSSTQSILVQTYAVNHNKGFGVPVILQNPELPNGCEITTLTAVLNYYGAETSKLEMDQNYLPKQSFEYKMKKKYGPNPNQAYGGEPSNLETGTYVFAEPIVKAANNFITERKLDLHAKNSSGSTIKEITNYIRQGIPVIIWVTLDLSPPKVKGGWIMEETGEYHQMYQNLHTMVLLSVGNTTVEVMDPRKGLITLDKGAFFNSYEALGEQAVVVY
;
A
#
# COMPACT_ATOMS: atom_id res chain seq x y z
N MET A 1 -25.29 12.60 -1.47
CA MET A 1 -23.82 12.67 -1.53
C MET A 1 -23.31 11.97 -2.77
N LEU A 2 -22.09 12.29 -3.21
CA LEU A 2 -21.45 11.74 -4.39
C LEU A 2 -20.11 11.08 -4.00
N THR A 3 -20.03 9.77 -4.09
CA THR A 3 -18.80 8.98 -3.87
C THR A 3 -18.01 8.91 -5.18
N VAL A 4 -16.75 9.31 -5.12
CA VAL A 4 -15.86 9.33 -6.29
C VAL A 4 -14.50 8.73 -5.94
N GLU A 5 -13.80 8.18 -6.93
CA GLU A 5 -12.42 7.74 -6.77
C GLU A 5 -11.52 8.96 -6.56
N PHE A 6 -10.64 8.88 -5.56
CA PHE A 6 -9.73 9.96 -5.21
C PHE A 6 -8.89 10.44 -6.41
N PHE A 7 -8.33 9.51 -7.18
CA PHE A 7 -7.38 9.82 -8.26
C PHE A 7 -8.04 10.32 -9.54
N SER A 8 -9.06 9.62 -10.05
CA SER A 8 -9.70 9.94 -11.33
C SER A 8 -10.85 10.94 -11.19
N GLY A 9 -11.43 11.08 -9.99
CA GLY A 9 -12.69 11.77 -9.79
C GLY A 9 -13.89 11.01 -10.37
N ASP A 10 -13.70 9.78 -10.86
CA ASP A 10 -14.77 8.97 -11.43
C ASP A 10 -15.78 8.57 -10.35
N PRO A 11 -17.09 8.56 -10.64
CA PRO A 11 -18.08 8.08 -9.70
C PRO A 11 -17.90 6.59 -9.37
N LEU A 12 -18.15 6.23 -8.11
CA LEU A 12 -18.00 4.87 -7.59
C LEU A 12 -19.32 4.28 -7.12
N ASN A 13 -19.73 3.17 -7.72
CA ASN A 13 -20.93 2.44 -7.33
C ASN A 13 -20.61 1.25 -6.42
N ASP A 14 -21.64 0.67 -5.81
CA ASP A 14 -21.58 -0.51 -4.95
C ASP A 14 -20.74 -0.34 -3.67
N LEU A 15 -20.55 0.90 -3.22
CA LEU A 15 -19.93 1.20 -1.93
C LEU A 15 -21.01 1.30 -0.86
N TYR A 16 -20.80 0.61 0.26
CA TYR A 16 -21.60 0.77 1.46
C TYR A 16 -21.21 2.05 2.18
N VAL A 17 -22.22 2.87 2.44
CA VAL A 17 -22.09 4.22 3.00
C VAL A 17 -22.91 4.27 4.28
N VAL A 18 -22.27 4.59 5.39
CA VAL A 18 -22.90 4.73 6.70
C VAL A 18 -22.86 6.19 7.12
N LEU A 19 -24.00 6.72 7.55
CA LEU A 19 -24.13 8.04 8.11
C LEU A 19 -24.27 7.95 9.64
N LEU A 20 -23.43 8.72 10.32
CA LEU A 20 -23.34 8.79 11.77
C LEU A 20 -23.67 10.21 12.22
N ASN A 21 -24.35 10.35 13.35
CA ASN A 21 -24.56 11.64 14.00
C ASN A 21 -23.29 12.13 14.72
N GLU A 22 -23.37 13.27 15.41
CA GLU A 22 -22.24 13.87 16.12
C GLU A 22 -21.70 12.98 17.25
N GLU A 23 -22.55 12.19 17.91
CA GLU A 23 -22.14 11.21 18.92
C GLU A 23 -21.54 9.92 18.33
N GLY A 24 -21.46 9.80 17.00
CA GLY A 24 -20.91 8.62 16.31
C GLY A 24 -21.88 7.44 16.26
N LYS A 25 -23.18 7.66 16.48
CA LYS A 25 -24.22 6.65 16.32
C LYS A 25 -24.70 6.59 14.88
N GLU A 26 -24.80 5.39 14.31
CA GLU A 26 -25.38 5.17 12.98
C GLU A 26 -26.86 5.60 12.98
N ILE A 27 -27.20 6.48 12.05
CA ILE A 27 -28.56 6.98 11.86
C ILE A 27 -29.19 6.48 10.56
N ASP A 28 -28.38 6.18 9.55
CA ASP A 28 -28.84 5.62 8.27
C ASP A 28 -27.65 4.98 7.51
N SER A 29 -27.94 4.08 6.59
CA SER A 29 -26.94 3.45 5.72
C SER A 29 -27.53 3.06 4.36
N THR A 30 -26.69 3.11 3.32
CA THR A 30 -27.11 2.86 1.95
C THR A 30 -25.96 2.37 1.08
N ILE A 31 -26.25 2.02 -0.17
CA ILE A 31 -25.25 1.64 -1.18
C ILE A 31 -25.20 2.71 -2.26
N SER A 32 -24.00 3.11 -2.67
CA SER A 32 -23.83 4.08 -3.77
C SER A 32 -24.29 3.50 -5.10
N LEU A 33 -25.05 4.28 -5.86
CA LEU A 33 -25.59 3.90 -7.16
C LEU A 33 -24.55 4.09 -8.28
N ASN A 34 -24.91 3.71 -9.51
CA ASN A 34 -24.04 3.75 -10.72
C ASN A 34 -23.34 5.10 -10.99
N LYS A 35 -23.86 6.20 -10.46
CA LYS A 35 -23.27 7.54 -10.57
C LYS A 35 -22.59 8.01 -9.29
N GLY A 36 -22.24 7.10 -8.37
CA GLY A 36 -21.64 7.44 -7.08
C GLY A 36 -22.63 8.01 -6.06
N GLU A 37 -23.91 8.12 -6.41
CA GLU A 37 -24.93 8.77 -5.59
C GLU A 37 -25.32 7.87 -4.41
N ALA A 38 -25.20 8.40 -3.19
CA ALA A 38 -25.81 7.84 -2.00
C ALA A 38 -26.72 8.89 -1.37
N GLN A 39 -27.98 8.54 -1.09
CA GLN A 39 -28.99 9.48 -0.61
C GLN A 39 -29.39 9.18 0.82
N PHE A 40 -29.37 10.22 1.65
CA PHE A 40 -29.85 10.21 3.03
C PHE A 40 -30.97 11.25 3.14
N ASN A 41 -32.02 10.92 3.89
CA ASN A 41 -33.19 11.78 4.05
C ASN A 41 -33.36 12.19 5.52
N ASN A 42 -34.19 13.21 5.77
CA ASN A 42 -34.58 13.66 7.12
C ASN A 42 -33.42 14.18 8.02
N LEU A 43 -32.34 14.67 7.41
CA LEU A 43 -31.24 15.31 8.13
C LEU A 43 -31.66 16.66 8.72
N GLN A 44 -31.19 16.97 9.91
CA GLN A 44 -31.49 18.22 10.60
C GLN A 44 -30.47 19.30 10.19
N PRO A 45 -30.93 20.49 9.76
CA PRO A 45 -30.03 21.59 9.43
C PRO A 45 -29.18 22.03 10.64
N ASN A 46 -27.94 22.42 10.37
CA ASN A 46 -26.92 22.86 11.32
C ASN A 46 -26.41 21.77 12.27
N GLU A 47 -26.63 20.50 11.95
CA GLU A 47 -25.99 19.37 12.63
C GLU A 47 -24.74 18.88 11.88
N THR A 48 -23.79 18.35 12.65
CA THR A 48 -22.59 17.70 12.11
C THR A 48 -22.82 16.21 11.98
N TYR A 49 -22.50 15.67 10.82
CA TYR A 49 -22.56 14.25 10.52
C TYR A 49 -21.19 13.72 10.11
N THR A 50 -20.98 12.44 10.32
CA THR A 50 -19.82 11.70 9.81
C THR A 50 -20.32 10.68 8.81
N VAL A 51 -19.72 10.65 7.62
CA VAL A 51 -19.92 9.55 6.67
C VAL A 51 -18.73 8.63 6.69
N LYS A 52 -18.98 7.32 6.72
CA LYS A 52 -17.98 6.28 6.48
C LYS A 52 -18.34 5.55 5.21
N VAL A 53 -17.34 5.28 4.36
CA VAL A 53 -17.53 4.56 3.09
C VAL A 53 -16.63 3.33 3.06
N GLY A 54 -17.14 2.21 2.55
CA GLY A 54 -16.38 0.97 2.35
C GLY A 54 -17.24 -0.14 1.75
N ASN A 55 -16.77 -1.38 1.77
CA ASN A 55 -17.60 -2.57 1.61
C ASN A 55 -18.28 -2.90 2.96
N PRO A 56 -19.44 -3.58 3.01
CA PRO A 56 -20.02 -4.03 4.30
C PRO A 56 -19.02 -4.75 5.22
N ASN A 57 -18.08 -5.53 4.66
CA ASN A 57 -17.04 -6.19 5.43
C ASN A 57 -16.06 -5.21 6.10
N ASN A 58 -15.77 -4.06 5.50
CA ASN A 58 -14.89 -3.03 6.07
C ASN A 58 -15.39 -2.52 7.43
N PHE A 59 -16.71 -2.49 7.62
CA PHE A 59 -17.32 -2.03 8.87
C PHE A 59 -17.16 -3.04 10.00
N THR A 60 -17.04 -4.33 9.67
CA THR A 60 -16.75 -5.37 10.67
C THR A 60 -15.29 -5.39 11.09
N THR A 61 -14.37 -4.97 10.21
CA THR A 61 -12.92 -4.96 10.45
C THR A 61 -12.40 -3.60 10.93
N GLY A 62 -13.23 -2.54 10.88
CA GLY A 62 -12.82 -1.16 11.17
C GLY A 62 -11.94 -0.52 10.09
N MET A 63 -11.82 -1.15 8.91
CA MET A 63 -10.96 -0.69 7.80
C MET A 63 -11.80 0.06 6.75
N TYR A 64 -12.53 1.11 7.12
CA TYR A 64 -13.31 1.89 6.15
C TYR A 64 -12.40 2.64 5.17
N LEU A 65 -12.82 2.74 3.90
CA LEU A 65 -12.05 3.37 2.82
C LEU A 65 -11.99 4.88 2.94
N THR A 66 -12.96 5.48 3.63
CA THR A 66 -12.99 6.93 3.89
C THR A 66 -13.87 7.21 5.09
N GLU A 67 -13.43 8.13 5.94
CA GLU A 67 -14.25 8.81 6.93
C GLU A 67 -14.26 10.30 6.62
N LYS A 68 -15.44 10.92 6.54
CA LYS A 68 -15.56 12.36 6.29
C LYS A 68 -16.61 12.99 7.19
N LYS A 69 -16.19 13.99 7.97
CA LYS A 69 -17.11 14.86 8.72
C LYS A 69 -17.59 16.01 7.86
N PHE A 70 -18.87 16.35 7.98
CA PHE A 70 -19.47 17.50 7.31
C PHE A 70 -20.62 18.07 8.14
N MET A 71 -20.86 19.37 8.01
CA MET A 71 -22.04 20.02 8.57
C MET A 71 -23.13 20.08 7.51
N TYR A 72 -24.32 19.58 7.81
CA TYR A 72 -25.46 19.69 6.91
C TYR A 72 -26.19 21.01 7.14
N THR A 73 -26.48 21.72 6.07
CA THR A 73 -27.28 22.96 6.09
C THR A 73 -28.40 22.86 5.07
N SER A 74 -29.43 23.69 5.18
CA SER A 74 -30.53 23.74 4.20
C SER A 74 -30.09 24.12 2.77
N SER A 75 -28.88 24.67 2.61
CA SER A 75 -28.28 24.98 1.31
C SER A 75 -27.36 23.86 0.79
N THR A 76 -27.13 22.80 1.57
CA THR A 76 -26.28 21.66 1.20
C THR A 76 -27.00 20.82 0.15
N GLN A 77 -26.65 20.97 -1.13
CA GLN A 77 -27.24 20.18 -2.22
C GLN A 77 -26.61 18.78 -2.33
N SER A 78 -25.28 18.72 -2.28
CA SER A 78 -24.53 17.47 -2.27
C SER A 78 -23.17 17.68 -1.60
N ILE A 79 -22.64 16.61 -1.04
CA ILE A 79 -21.26 16.55 -0.57
C ILE A 79 -20.49 15.58 -1.47
N LEU A 80 -19.29 15.98 -1.87
CA LEU A 80 -18.33 15.11 -2.54
C LEU A 80 -17.58 14.31 -1.48
N VAL A 81 -17.59 12.98 -1.60
CA VAL A 81 -16.86 12.06 -0.75
C VAL A 81 -15.87 11.34 -1.64
N GLN A 82 -14.63 11.83 -1.66
CA GLN A 82 -13.54 11.14 -2.32
C GLN A 82 -13.22 9.90 -1.52
N THR A 83 -13.14 8.77 -2.20
CA THR A 83 -12.82 7.49 -1.59
C THR A 83 -11.63 6.86 -2.28
N TYR A 84 -10.91 6.05 -1.53
CA TYR A 84 -9.85 5.21 -2.08
C TYR A 84 -10.37 3.86 -2.60
N ALA A 85 -11.69 3.72 -2.77
CA ALA A 85 -12.22 2.57 -3.49
C ALA A 85 -11.87 2.69 -4.97
N VAL A 86 -11.54 1.54 -5.57
CA VAL A 86 -11.21 1.47 -6.99
C VAL A 86 -12.47 1.16 -7.79
N ASN A 87 -12.64 1.84 -8.92
CA ASN A 87 -13.59 1.35 -9.91
C ASN A 87 -13.04 0.06 -10.53
N HIS A 88 -13.54 -1.10 -10.09
CA HIS A 88 -13.04 -2.40 -10.56
C HIS A 88 -13.08 -2.59 -12.09
N ASN A 89 -13.91 -1.81 -12.81
CA ASN A 89 -13.96 -1.84 -14.27
C ASN A 89 -12.82 -1.04 -14.94
N LYS A 90 -12.15 -0.15 -14.21
CA LYS A 90 -11.01 0.66 -14.70
C LYS A 90 -9.66 0.26 -14.08
N GLY A 91 -9.66 -0.50 -12.98
CA GLY A 91 -8.44 -0.91 -12.28
C GLY A 91 -7.85 0.21 -11.41
N PHE A 92 -6.79 -0.10 -10.67
CA PHE A 92 -6.16 0.85 -9.76
C PHE A 92 -5.49 1.99 -10.52
N GLY A 93 -5.76 3.23 -10.11
CA GLY A 93 -5.03 4.43 -10.56
C GLY A 93 -3.62 4.60 -9.95
N VAL A 94 -2.93 3.51 -9.58
CA VAL A 94 -1.59 3.61 -8.98
C VAL A 94 -0.61 4.18 -10.01
N PRO A 95 0.09 5.29 -9.70
CA PRO A 95 1.02 5.89 -10.64
C PRO A 95 2.22 4.98 -10.89
N VAL A 96 2.66 4.91 -12.14
CA VAL A 96 3.91 4.22 -12.51
C VAL A 96 5.09 5.08 -12.06
N ILE A 97 5.81 4.60 -11.05
CA ILE A 97 7.07 5.20 -10.61
C ILE A 97 8.18 4.20 -10.87
N LEU A 98 9.08 4.54 -11.80
CA LEU A 98 10.25 3.72 -12.07
C LEU A 98 11.35 4.03 -11.04
N GLN A 99 12.06 3.02 -10.56
CA GLN A 99 13.14 3.19 -9.58
C GLN A 99 14.40 3.82 -10.21
N ASN A 100 14.68 3.51 -11.48
CA ASN A 100 15.87 3.97 -12.19
C ASN A 100 15.68 5.35 -12.84
N PRO A 101 16.78 6.09 -13.08
CA PRO A 101 18.18 5.75 -12.75
C PRO A 101 18.61 5.95 -11.29
N GLU A 102 17.79 6.61 -10.48
CA GLU A 102 18.21 7.14 -9.19
C GLU A 102 18.38 6.08 -8.09
N LEU A 103 17.53 5.05 -8.08
CA LEU A 103 17.51 4.00 -7.06
C LEU A 103 17.60 2.60 -7.71
N PRO A 104 18.76 2.20 -8.24
CA PRO A 104 18.93 0.90 -8.90
C PRO A 104 18.63 -0.31 -7.98
N ASN A 105 18.68 -0.14 -6.66
CA ASN A 105 18.33 -1.15 -5.67
C ASN A 105 17.17 -0.71 -4.75
N GLY A 106 16.28 0.19 -5.21
CA GLY A 106 15.20 0.76 -4.40
C GLY A 106 13.80 0.29 -4.78
N CYS A 107 13.61 -0.99 -5.12
CA CYS A 107 12.28 -1.50 -5.50
C CYS A 107 11.24 -1.29 -4.39
N GLU A 108 11.58 -1.59 -3.14
CA GLU A 108 10.69 -1.52 -1.98
C GLU A 108 10.21 -0.07 -1.76
N ILE A 109 11.14 0.87 -1.63
CA ILE A 109 10.80 2.27 -1.34
C ILE A 109 10.07 2.92 -2.51
N THR A 110 10.40 2.55 -3.75
CA THR A 110 9.71 3.04 -4.95
C THR A 110 8.27 2.54 -5.02
N THR A 111 8.03 1.25 -4.71
CA THR A 111 6.66 0.71 -4.65
C THR A 111 5.84 1.37 -3.55
N LEU A 112 6.44 1.64 -2.38
CA LEU A 112 5.79 2.42 -1.32
C LEU A 112 5.42 3.82 -1.80
N THR A 113 6.33 4.54 -2.46
CA THR A 113 6.04 5.88 -3.02
C THR A 113 4.85 5.84 -3.98
N ALA A 114 4.77 4.82 -4.85
CA ALA A 114 3.66 4.70 -5.78
C ALA A 114 2.33 4.48 -5.06
N VAL A 115 2.30 3.64 -4.02
CA VAL A 115 1.10 3.43 -3.20
C VAL A 115 0.74 4.69 -2.42
N LEU A 116 1.69 5.39 -1.80
CA LEU A 116 1.41 6.67 -1.12
C LEU A 116 0.83 7.70 -2.09
N ASN A 117 1.37 7.80 -3.31
CA ASN A 117 0.87 8.73 -4.32
C ASN A 117 -0.47 8.32 -4.92
N TYR A 118 -0.82 7.03 -4.91
CA TYR A 118 -2.19 6.59 -5.19
C TYR A 118 -3.20 7.21 -4.21
N TYR A 119 -2.81 7.36 -2.94
CA TYR A 119 -3.57 8.06 -1.91
C TYR A 119 -3.36 9.59 -1.88
N GLY A 120 -2.71 10.17 -2.89
CA GLY A 120 -2.54 11.63 -2.99
C GLY A 120 -1.48 12.25 -2.10
N ALA A 121 -0.52 11.46 -1.62
CA ALA A 121 0.55 11.94 -0.74
C ALA A 121 1.53 12.95 -1.38
N GLU A 122 1.55 13.07 -2.71
CA GLU A 122 2.43 13.98 -3.46
C GLU A 122 3.92 13.93 -3.04
N THR A 123 4.50 12.72 -2.93
CA THR A 123 5.90 12.52 -2.55
C THR A 123 6.74 11.90 -3.68
N SER A 124 8.06 11.87 -3.50
CA SER A 124 9.00 11.27 -4.45
C SER A 124 9.75 10.08 -3.83
N LYS A 125 10.21 9.15 -4.67
CA LYS A 125 11.03 8.01 -4.23
C LYS A 125 12.33 8.44 -3.54
N LEU A 126 12.88 9.59 -3.93
CA LEU A 126 14.08 10.16 -3.32
C LEU A 126 13.80 10.71 -1.91
N GLU A 127 12.69 11.42 -1.74
CA GLU A 127 12.26 11.88 -0.42
C GLU A 127 12.02 10.70 0.52
N MET A 128 11.27 9.70 0.05
CA MET A 128 10.99 8.48 0.81
C MET A 128 12.26 7.72 1.22
N ASP A 129 13.22 7.59 0.29
CA ASP A 129 14.51 6.96 0.56
C ASP A 129 15.38 7.76 1.55
N GLN A 130 15.50 9.08 1.35
CA GLN A 130 16.45 9.90 2.10
C GLN A 130 15.97 10.19 3.53
N ASN A 131 14.67 10.38 3.71
CA ASN A 131 14.14 10.91 4.97
C ASN A 131 13.42 9.86 5.82
N TYR A 132 12.87 8.80 5.21
CA TYR A 132 11.94 7.90 5.90
C TYR A 132 12.39 6.43 5.94
N LEU A 133 13.09 5.94 4.93
CA LEU A 133 13.60 4.56 4.90
C LEU A 133 14.68 4.36 5.98
N PRO A 134 14.48 3.47 6.96
CA PRO A 134 15.54 3.10 7.89
C PRO A 134 16.66 2.40 7.13
N LYS A 135 17.89 2.93 7.23
CA LYS A 135 19.08 2.41 6.53
C LYS A 135 20.23 2.18 7.52
N GLN A 136 21.02 1.15 7.27
CA GLN A 136 22.28 0.92 7.99
C GLN A 136 23.36 0.46 7.02
N SER A 137 24.51 1.13 7.08
CA SER A 137 25.70 0.79 6.30
C SER A 137 26.32 -0.54 6.76
N PHE A 138 27.07 -1.16 5.85
CA PHE A 138 27.86 -2.35 6.18
C PHE A 138 29.22 -1.98 6.77
N GLU A 139 29.69 -2.77 7.73
CA GLU A 139 31.03 -2.67 8.30
C GLU A 139 31.84 -3.96 8.06
N TYR A 140 33.16 -3.82 7.90
CA TYR A 140 34.06 -4.96 7.78
C TYR A 140 34.97 -5.07 9.00
N LYS A 141 34.79 -6.14 9.79
CA LYS A 141 35.60 -6.44 11.00
C LYS A 141 36.28 -7.78 10.80
N MET A 142 37.61 -7.82 10.87
CA MET A 142 38.40 -9.06 10.74
C MET A 142 37.99 -9.93 9.52
N LYS A 143 37.83 -9.29 8.35
CA LYS A 143 37.38 -9.92 7.08
C LYS A 143 35.95 -10.46 7.06
N LYS A 144 35.12 -10.15 8.06
CA LYS A 144 33.69 -10.48 8.08
C LYS A 144 32.86 -9.21 7.84
N LYS A 145 31.80 -9.34 7.05
CA LYS A 145 30.83 -8.26 6.75
C LYS A 145 29.74 -8.27 7.81
N TYR A 146 29.49 -7.13 8.43
CA TYR A 146 28.43 -6.87 9.41
C TYR A 146 27.43 -5.86 8.85
N GLY A 147 26.16 -6.01 9.19
CA GLY A 147 25.09 -5.13 8.70
C GLY A 147 23.77 -5.31 9.46
N PRO A 148 22.68 -4.67 8.98
CA PRO A 148 21.40 -4.69 9.67
C PRO A 148 20.69 -6.03 9.57
N ASN A 149 19.76 -6.28 10.50
CA ASN A 149 18.67 -7.21 10.21
C ASN A 149 17.76 -6.59 9.14
N PRO A 150 17.48 -7.26 8.01
CA PRO A 150 16.59 -6.69 6.98
C PRO A 150 15.16 -6.47 7.45
N ASN A 151 14.74 -7.03 8.60
CA ASN A 151 13.47 -6.71 9.25
C ASN A 151 13.51 -5.40 10.07
N GLN A 152 14.66 -4.73 10.18
CA GLN A 152 14.82 -3.51 10.99
C GLN A 152 15.33 -2.32 10.17
N ALA A 153 16.23 -2.57 9.21
CA ALA A 153 16.74 -1.53 8.31
C ALA A 153 17.22 -2.11 6.98
N TYR A 154 17.17 -1.27 5.94
CA TYR A 154 17.75 -1.56 4.64
C TYR A 154 19.27 -1.63 4.74
N GLY A 155 19.85 -2.67 4.15
CA GLY A 155 21.30 -2.87 4.12
C GLY A 155 21.98 -2.03 3.05
N GLY A 156 22.79 -1.05 3.47
CA GLY A 156 23.49 -0.14 2.58
C GLY A 156 22.60 0.99 2.09
N GLU A 157 22.69 1.31 0.80
CA GLU A 157 22.09 2.51 0.20
C GLU A 157 21.43 2.17 -1.14
N PRO A 158 20.10 2.36 -1.31
CA PRO A 158 19.39 1.99 -2.55
C PRO A 158 19.92 2.66 -3.83
N SER A 159 20.49 3.86 -3.71
CA SER A 159 21.12 4.59 -4.82
C SER A 159 22.48 4.04 -5.24
N ASN A 160 23.12 3.21 -4.41
CA ASN A 160 24.48 2.71 -4.62
C ASN A 160 24.47 1.28 -5.21
N LEU A 161 25.17 1.09 -6.33
CA LEU A 161 25.26 -0.20 -7.03
C LEU A 161 26.09 -1.25 -6.30
N GLU A 162 27.02 -0.84 -5.44
CA GLU A 162 27.93 -1.74 -4.72
C GLU A 162 27.41 -2.10 -3.33
N THR A 163 26.75 -1.16 -2.66
CA THR A 163 26.29 -1.34 -1.27
C THR A 163 24.80 -1.59 -1.15
N GLY A 164 23.98 -1.25 -2.15
CA GLY A 164 22.54 -1.50 -2.13
C GLY A 164 22.21 -2.99 -2.05
N THR A 165 21.24 -3.33 -1.20
CA THR A 165 20.74 -4.69 -1.03
C THR A 165 19.21 -4.72 -1.09
N TYR A 166 18.55 -4.87 0.06
CA TYR A 166 17.10 -4.92 0.19
C TYR A 166 16.69 -4.71 1.65
N VAL A 167 15.37 -4.65 1.85
CA VAL A 167 14.73 -4.66 3.16
C VAL A 167 13.43 -5.47 3.11
N PHE A 168 12.97 -5.97 4.26
CA PHE A 168 11.68 -6.67 4.37
C PHE A 168 10.54 -5.72 4.71
N ALA A 169 9.35 -6.26 5.00
CA ALA A 169 8.13 -5.48 5.14
C ALA A 169 8.18 -4.43 6.27
N GLU A 170 8.73 -4.78 7.42
CA GLU A 170 8.60 -3.95 8.64
C GLU A 170 9.25 -2.56 8.51
N PRO A 171 10.48 -2.41 7.97
CA PRO A 171 11.06 -1.07 7.79
C PRO A 171 10.31 -0.22 6.74
N ILE A 172 9.64 -0.85 5.77
CA ILE A 172 8.77 -0.15 4.81
C ILE A 172 7.51 0.37 5.49
N VAL A 173 6.90 -0.43 6.38
CA VAL A 173 5.77 0.01 7.22
C VAL A 173 6.19 1.19 8.11
N LYS A 174 7.38 1.11 8.72
CA LYS A 174 7.94 2.20 9.52
C LYS A 174 8.15 3.48 8.70
N ALA A 175 8.74 3.36 7.51
CA ALA A 175 8.94 4.49 6.60
C ALA A 175 7.59 5.15 6.23
N ALA A 176 6.61 4.33 5.86
CA ALA A 176 5.26 4.80 5.51
C ALA A 176 4.58 5.52 6.68
N ASN A 177 4.54 4.91 7.86
CA ASN A 177 3.86 5.50 9.02
C ASN A 177 4.57 6.75 9.55
N ASN A 178 5.89 6.85 9.45
CA ASN A 178 6.62 8.07 9.78
C ASN A 178 6.22 9.21 8.83
N PHE A 179 6.21 8.96 7.52
CA PHE A 179 5.78 9.93 6.51
C PHE A 179 4.32 10.34 6.73
N ILE A 180 3.40 9.38 6.87
CA ILE A 180 1.97 9.60 7.10
C ILE A 180 1.75 10.48 8.34
N THR A 181 2.44 10.18 9.45
CA THR A 181 2.33 10.94 10.71
C THR A 181 2.84 12.37 10.53
N GLU A 182 3.99 12.55 9.91
CA GLU A 182 4.59 13.86 9.69
C GLU A 182 3.74 14.74 8.76
N ARG A 183 3.19 14.13 7.70
CA ARG A 183 2.30 14.80 6.73
C ARG A 183 0.86 14.90 7.19
N LYS A 184 0.50 14.32 8.34
CA LYS A 184 -0.84 14.29 8.93
C LYS A 184 -1.89 13.75 7.95
N LEU A 185 -1.53 12.70 7.21
CA LEU A 185 -2.44 12.02 6.30
C LEU A 185 -3.35 11.08 7.09
N ASP A 186 -4.62 11.00 6.69
CA ASP A 186 -5.59 10.06 7.24
C ASP A 186 -5.42 8.69 6.55
N LEU A 187 -4.29 8.05 6.83
CA LEU A 187 -3.88 6.75 6.28
C LEU A 187 -3.17 5.95 7.37
N HIS A 188 -3.02 4.65 7.14
CA HIS A 188 -2.18 3.79 7.97
C HIS A 188 -1.52 2.70 7.13
N ALA A 189 -0.23 2.45 7.38
CA ALA A 189 0.49 1.32 6.81
C ALA A 189 0.54 0.15 7.79
N LYS A 190 0.27 -1.06 7.30
CA LYS A 190 0.26 -2.29 8.08
C LYS A 190 1.15 -3.36 7.43
N ASN A 191 1.93 -4.06 8.26
CA ASN A 191 2.60 -5.28 7.85
C ASN A 191 1.56 -6.39 7.67
N SER A 192 1.42 -6.89 6.44
CA SER A 192 0.49 -7.96 6.07
C SER A 192 1.24 -9.25 5.71
N SER A 193 2.48 -9.41 6.17
CA SER A 193 3.27 -10.61 5.90
C SER A 193 2.59 -11.86 6.47
N GLY A 194 2.69 -12.98 5.75
CA GLY A 194 1.99 -14.23 6.08
C GLY A 194 0.50 -14.27 5.68
N SER A 195 0.02 -13.27 4.93
CA SER A 195 -1.35 -13.26 4.41
C SER A 195 -1.54 -14.34 3.34
N THR A 196 -2.63 -15.08 3.43
CA THR A 196 -3.02 -16.03 2.40
C THR A 196 -3.40 -15.33 1.08
N ILE A 197 -3.33 -16.05 -0.04
CA ILE A 197 -3.79 -15.56 -1.35
C ILE A 197 -5.22 -15.00 -1.27
N LYS A 198 -6.09 -15.62 -0.46
CA LYS A 198 -7.47 -15.17 -0.24
C LYS A 198 -7.52 -13.80 0.44
N GLU A 199 -6.69 -13.58 1.46
CA GLU A 199 -6.60 -12.29 2.17
C GLU A 199 -5.99 -11.21 1.27
N ILE A 200 -4.93 -11.53 0.53
CA ILE A 200 -4.36 -10.62 -0.49
C ILE A 200 -5.43 -10.24 -1.52
N THR A 201 -6.15 -11.22 -2.07
CA THR A 201 -7.23 -10.97 -3.02
C THR A 201 -8.34 -10.12 -2.40
N ASN A 202 -8.62 -10.29 -1.10
CA ASN A 202 -9.61 -9.49 -0.40
C ASN A 202 -9.17 -8.02 -0.28
N TYR A 203 -7.88 -7.73 -0.04
CA TYR A 203 -7.37 -6.34 -0.09
C TYR A 203 -7.59 -5.71 -1.46
N ILE A 204 -7.22 -6.43 -2.53
CA ILE A 204 -7.41 -5.98 -3.91
C ILE A 204 -8.90 -5.70 -4.20
N ARG A 205 -9.80 -6.59 -3.75
CA ARG A 205 -11.26 -6.39 -3.87
C ARG A 205 -11.81 -5.22 -3.06
N GLN A 206 -11.09 -4.75 -2.04
CA GLN A 206 -11.44 -3.57 -1.26
C GLN A 206 -10.86 -2.29 -1.87
N GLY A 207 -10.11 -2.37 -2.97
CA GLY A 207 -9.42 -1.21 -3.54
C GLY A 207 -8.14 -0.85 -2.78
N ILE A 208 -7.54 -1.80 -2.05
CA ILE A 208 -6.28 -1.60 -1.33
C ILE A 208 -5.16 -2.29 -2.14
N PRO A 209 -4.22 -1.53 -2.75
CA PRO A 209 -3.08 -2.12 -3.44
C PRO A 209 -2.14 -2.77 -2.43
N VAL A 210 -1.47 -3.85 -2.84
CA VAL A 210 -0.57 -4.59 -1.95
C VAL A 210 0.85 -4.50 -2.46
N ILE A 211 1.77 -3.97 -1.65
CA ILE A 211 3.21 -4.06 -1.89
C ILE A 211 3.65 -5.46 -1.50
N ILE A 212 4.26 -6.20 -2.42
CA ILE A 212 4.53 -7.63 -2.23
C ILE A 212 5.92 -8.00 -2.73
N TRP A 213 6.62 -8.84 -1.96
CA TRP A 213 7.94 -9.31 -2.32
C TRP A 213 7.82 -10.59 -3.15
N VAL A 214 8.53 -10.60 -4.27
CA VAL A 214 8.66 -11.72 -5.21
C VAL A 214 10.08 -11.74 -5.73
N THR A 215 10.43 -12.64 -6.64
CA THR A 215 11.71 -12.59 -7.34
C THR A 215 11.59 -11.85 -8.66
N LEU A 216 12.68 -11.25 -9.13
CA LEU A 216 12.76 -10.46 -10.37
C LEU A 216 12.16 -11.16 -11.60
N ASP A 217 12.30 -12.48 -11.66
CA ASP A 217 11.89 -13.34 -12.77
C ASP A 217 10.84 -14.39 -12.38
N LEU A 218 10.27 -14.29 -11.16
CA LEU A 218 9.38 -15.29 -10.53
C LEU A 218 9.98 -16.71 -10.42
N SER A 219 11.29 -16.85 -10.64
CA SER A 219 12.01 -18.10 -10.40
C SER A 219 12.29 -18.29 -8.91
N PRO A 220 12.65 -19.51 -8.46
CA PRO A 220 13.01 -19.73 -7.05
C PRO A 220 14.05 -18.74 -6.53
N PRO A 221 14.00 -18.36 -5.24
CA PRO A 221 14.96 -17.45 -4.63
C PRO A 221 16.40 -17.97 -4.80
N LYS A 222 17.27 -17.10 -5.29
CA LYS A 222 18.71 -17.36 -5.47
C LYS A 222 19.45 -16.66 -4.35
N VAL A 223 20.27 -17.40 -3.63
CA VAL A 223 21.00 -16.91 -2.48
C VAL A 223 22.51 -16.96 -2.72
N LYS A 224 23.21 -15.87 -2.41
CA LYS A 224 24.68 -15.80 -2.52
C LYS A 224 25.22 -14.75 -1.57
N GLY A 225 26.26 -15.10 -0.81
CA GLY A 225 26.83 -14.19 0.19
C GLY A 225 25.82 -13.86 1.29
N GLY A 226 26.08 -12.76 1.98
CA GLY A 226 25.37 -12.40 3.20
C GLY A 226 26.24 -11.56 4.12
N TRP A 227 25.74 -11.31 5.33
CA TRP A 227 26.45 -10.59 6.37
C TRP A 227 26.02 -11.11 7.74
N ILE A 228 26.81 -10.78 8.76
CA ILE A 228 26.47 -11.04 10.15
C ILE A 228 25.61 -9.87 10.63
N MET A 229 24.42 -10.16 11.16
CA MET A 229 23.56 -9.14 11.74
C MET A 229 24.24 -8.58 12.99
N GLU A 230 24.44 -7.27 13.05
CA GLU A 230 25.22 -6.64 14.13
C GLU A 230 24.55 -6.81 15.50
N GLU A 231 23.22 -6.80 15.54
CA GLU A 231 22.45 -6.90 16.77
C GLU A 231 22.46 -8.31 17.40
N THR A 232 22.42 -9.36 16.57
CA THR A 232 22.25 -10.75 17.03
C THR A 232 23.50 -11.61 16.87
N GLY A 233 24.42 -11.24 15.98
CA GLY A 233 25.57 -12.05 15.60
C GLY A 233 25.23 -13.23 14.68
N GLU A 234 23.96 -13.40 14.29
CA GLU A 234 23.52 -14.45 13.36
C GLU A 234 23.88 -14.10 11.91
N TYR A 235 24.11 -15.13 11.08
CA TYR A 235 24.41 -14.93 9.67
C TYR A 235 23.13 -14.82 8.85
N HIS A 236 22.94 -13.67 8.20
CA HIS A 236 21.86 -13.45 7.26
C HIS A 236 22.32 -13.76 5.83
N GLN A 237 21.63 -14.67 5.16
CA GLN A 237 21.93 -15.06 3.79
C GLN A 237 21.23 -14.12 2.79
N MET A 238 21.99 -13.59 1.83
CA MET A 238 21.47 -12.58 0.91
C MET A 238 20.77 -13.20 -0.32
N TYR A 239 19.49 -12.87 -0.52
CA TYR A 239 18.79 -13.06 -1.78
C TYR A 239 19.34 -12.13 -2.88
N GLN A 240 19.58 -12.69 -4.07
CA GLN A 240 20.18 -12.02 -5.22
C GLN A 240 19.15 -11.58 -6.26
N ASN A 241 18.01 -12.25 -6.30
CA ASN A 241 16.92 -11.95 -7.22
C ASN A 241 15.66 -11.49 -6.49
N LEU A 242 15.76 -11.03 -5.24
CA LEU A 242 14.64 -10.41 -4.53
C LEU A 242 14.17 -9.17 -5.29
N HIS A 243 12.87 -8.97 -5.31
CA HIS A 243 12.21 -7.82 -5.90
C HIS A 243 10.92 -7.48 -5.15
N THR A 244 10.39 -6.30 -5.42
CA THR A 244 9.12 -5.85 -4.84
C THR A 244 8.28 -5.18 -5.92
N MET A 245 6.99 -5.48 -5.93
CA MET A 245 6.02 -4.94 -6.89
C MET A 245 4.75 -4.49 -6.15
N VAL A 246 3.93 -3.66 -6.79
CA VAL A 246 2.57 -3.36 -6.29
C VAL A 246 1.57 -4.24 -7.03
N LEU A 247 0.88 -5.12 -6.32
CA LEU A 247 -0.23 -5.91 -6.85
C LEU A 247 -1.48 -5.04 -6.98
N LEU A 248 -2.05 -5.05 -8.18
CA LEU A 248 -3.20 -4.22 -8.57
C LEU A 248 -4.42 -5.06 -8.96
N SER A 249 -4.24 -6.27 -9.49
CA SER A 249 -5.38 -7.12 -9.85
C SER A 249 -5.05 -8.58 -9.69
N VAL A 250 -6.05 -9.37 -9.28
CA VAL A 250 -5.97 -10.83 -9.22
C VAL A 250 -7.11 -11.41 -10.05
N GLY A 251 -6.75 -11.89 -11.24
CA GLY A 251 -7.66 -12.57 -12.16
C GLY A 251 -7.73 -14.09 -11.93
N ASN A 252 -8.38 -14.78 -12.87
CA ASN A 252 -8.51 -16.24 -12.81
C ASN A 252 -7.15 -16.94 -12.98
N THR A 253 -6.32 -16.49 -13.92
CA THR A 253 -5.01 -17.10 -14.23
C THR A 253 -3.85 -16.10 -14.19
N THR A 254 -4.15 -14.80 -14.11
CA THR A 254 -3.14 -13.73 -14.16
C THR A 254 -3.25 -12.79 -12.97
N VAL A 255 -2.17 -12.05 -12.73
CA VAL A 255 -2.18 -10.85 -11.88
C VAL A 255 -1.69 -9.65 -12.68
N GLU A 256 -2.15 -8.45 -12.32
CA GLU A 256 -1.61 -7.20 -12.84
C GLU A 256 -0.85 -6.49 -11.72
N VAL A 257 0.33 -5.97 -12.05
CA VAL A 257 1.24 -5.35 -11.09
C VAL A 257 1.85 -4.08 -11.68
N MET A 258 2.21 -3.14 -10.80
CA MET A 258 3.20 -2.12 -11.10
C MET A 258 4.58 -2.62 -10.64
N ASP A 259 5.44 -2.93 -11.61
CA ASP A 259 6.85 -3.27 -11.40
C ASP A 259 7.69 -1.99 -11.46
N PRO A 260 8.42 -1.61 -10.39
CA PRO A 260 9.22 -0.38 -10.38
C PRO A 260 10.38 -0.39 -11.40
N ARG A 261 10.64 -1.50 -12.10
CA ARG A 261 11.60 -1.58 -13.21
C ARG A 261 10.95 -1.54 -14.59
N LYS A 262 9.66 -1.85 -14.71
CA LYS A 262 8.99 -2.10 -16.01
C LYS A 262 7.67 -1.35 -16.20
N GLY A 263 7.12 -0.75 -15.14
CA GLY A 263 5.78 -0.19 -15.13
C GLY A 263 4.69 -1.25 -15.00
N LEU A 264 3.54 -1.02 -15.63
CA LEU A 264 2.40 -1.94 -15.55
C LEU A 264 2.65 -3.18 -16.41
N ILE A 265 2.57 -4.35 -15.80
CA ILE A 265 2.73 -5.64 -16.46
C ILE A 265 1.72 -6.66 -15.95
N THR A 266 1.41 -7.64 -16.78
CA THR A 266 0.59 -8.81 -16.43
C THR A 266 1.47 -10.04 -16.29
N LEU A 267 1.27 -10.81 -15.23
CA LEU A 267 2.07 -11.99 -14.88
C LEU A 267 1.17 -13.21 -14.65
N ASP A 268 1.76 -14.40 -14.73
CA ASP A 268 1.08 -15.64 -14.35
C ASP A 268 0.81 -15.66 -12.84
N LYS A 269 -0.44 -15.93 -12.45
CA LYS A 269 -0.86 -15.88 -11.04
C LYS A 269 -0.18 -16.95 -10.19
N GLY A 270 -0.02 -18.17 -10.73
CA GLY A 270 0.58 -19.28 -10.01
C GLY A 270 2.05 -19.03 -9.72
N ALA A 271 2.81 -18.65 -10.74
CA ALA A 271 4.22 -18.29 -10.61
C ALA A 271 4.43 -17.12 -9.62
N PHE A 272 3.55 -16.11 -9.69
CA PHE A 272 3.61 -14.96 -8.80
C PHE A 272 3.45 -15.34 -7.33
N PHE A 273 2.37 -16.05 -6.98
CA PHE A 273 2.12 -16.43 -5.59
C PHE A 273 3.09 -17.51 -5.08
N ASN A 274 3.56 -18.42 -5.94
CA ASN A 274 4.65 -19.34 -5.58
C ASN A 274 5.93 -18.58 -5.22
N SER A 275 6.25 -17.50 -5.94
CA SER A 275 7.40 -16.66 -5.63
C SER A 275 7.22 -15.87 -4.33
N TYR A 276 6.02 -15.39 -4.05
CA TYR A 276 5.66 -14.72 -2.80
C TYR A 276 5.84 -15.64 -1.59
N GLU A 277 5.29 -16.85 -1.67
CA GLU A 277 5.45 -17.88 -0.64
C GLU A 277 6.93 -18.23 -0.43
N ALA A 278 7.69 -18.39 -1.52
CA ALA A 278 9.11 -18.74 -1.44
C ALA A 278 10.00 -17.66 -0.79
N LEU A 279 9.56 -16.40 -0.77
CA LEU A 279 10.25 -15.29 -0.08
C LEU A 279 9.69 -15.00 1.32
N GLY A 280 8.94 -15.94 1.89
CA GLY A 280 8.41 -15.82 3.25
C GLY A 280 7.21 -14.88 3.36
N GLU A 281 6.40 -14.81 2.30
CA GLU A 281 5.07 -14.20 2.31
C GLU A 281 5.08 -12.72 2.75
N GLN A 282 6.13 -11.97 2.42
CA GLN A 282 6.27 -10.56 2.81
C GLN A 282 5.28 -9.66 2.04
N ALA A 283 4.48 -8.89 2.76
CA ALA A 283 3.51 -7.97 2.18
C ALA A 283 3.25 -6.74 3.06
N VAL A 284 2.95 -5.60 2.42
CA VAL A 284 2.57 -4.35 3.07
C VAL A 284 1.34 -3.78 2.39
N VAL A 285 0.42 -3.26 3.19
CA VAL A 285 -0.75 -2.50 2.72
C VAL A 285 -0.76 -1.10 3.34
N VAL A 286 -1.28 -0.14 2.60
CA VAL A 286 -1.60 1.22 3.08
C VAL A 286 -3.07 1.46 2.76
N TYR A 287 -3.84 2.00 3.70
CA TYR A 287 -5.28 2.27 3.55
C TYR A 287 -5.75 3.34 4.52
#